data_AF-K2DXY9-F1
#
_entry.id   AF-K2DXY9-F1
#
_cell.length_a   1.000
_cell.length_b   1.000
_cell.length_c   1.000
_cell.angle_alpha   90.00
_cell.angle_beta   90.00
_cell.angle_gamma   90.00
#
_symmetry.space_group_name_H-M   'P 1'
#
loop_
_entity.id
_entity.type
_entity.pdbx_description
1 polymer ?
#
loop_
_entity_poly.entity_id
_entity_poly.type
_entity_poly.pdbx_seq_one_letter_code
_entity_poly.pdbx_strand_id
1 'polypeptide(L)'
;MQVGNVSLYQNVMDQKVDRIQSPTESQSKAGNLFTPADNNSEVTRAFQNVNIADSNYAAEISAFDIQKASVDNLTASYNNKFADVNSAESDHSTAAFNTQQISQSAQSVNNTINNTQTVIGSFLNQINTSSNNIAALDSNIGELDGDIAASTSVVNNYKFHSGRMQSLEAGYNNAISNQNGFFNSINSISQSMANINEQLAALNNANVAGISPNQTLINQLTQQKQELEQKYAQIMQDLSENSQTISQFKESQAIVASHDSNAISVFESKINSMYSKKMELVSKKSEENSKLNDFLDKKGVADKELGQANGLLESLLIRLGMAENNEVRLLDKLENRKVELKIVQSSLDNAFIAYQGNEASVEKAENKFNSSMELLSLTTQRHKAKRK
;
A
#
# COMPACT_ATOMS: atom_id res chain seq x y z
N MET A 1 19.94 -9.73 -42.71
CA MET A 1 20.08 -9.49 -44.16
C MET A 1 21.29 -10.27 -44.64
N GLN A 2 21.13 -11.04 -45.71
CA GLN A 2 22.27 -11.68 -46.40
C GLN A 2 23.19 -10.54 -46.83
N VAL A 3 24.41 -10.51 -46.30
CA VAL A 3 25.42 -9.51 -46.62
C VAL A 3 25.64 -9.59 -48.13
N GLY A 4 25.11 -8.62 -48.88
CA GLY A 4 25.43 -8.47 -50.29
C GLY A 4 26.95 -8.43 -50.38
N ASN A 5 27.52 -9.32 -51.18
CA ASN A 5 28.95 -9.63 -51.26
C ASN A 5 29.77 -8.35 -51.54
N VAL A 6 30.12 -7.57 -50.51
CA VAL A 6 31.05 -6.43 -50.64
C VAL A 6 32.41 -6.93 -51.15
N SER A 7 32.75 -8.19 -50.81
CA SER A 7 33.92 -8.93 -51.32
C SER A 7 33.94 -9.15 -52.83
N LEU A 8 32.82 -9.01 -53.55
CA LEU A 8 32.80 -9.07 -55.02
C LEU A 8 33.34 -7.77 -55.65
N TYR A 9 33.09 -6.61 -55.03
CA TYR A 9 33.49 -5.31 -55.61
C TYR A 9 34.97 -5.01 -55.38
N GLN A 10 35.54 -5.47 -54.26
CA GLN A 10 36.97 -5.28 -53.94
C GLN A 10 37.90 -6.04 -54.90
N ASN A 11 37.51 -7.25 -55.34
CA ASN A 11 38.35 -8.13 -56.16
C ASN A 11 38.50 -7.68 -57.63
N VAL A 12 37.63 -6.80 -58.14
CA VAL A 12 37.69 -6.33 -59.53
C VAL A 12 38.61 -5.10 -59.66
N MET A 13 38.83 -4.34 -58.59
CA MET A 13 39.66 -3.13 -58.60
C MET A 13 41.18 -3.41 -58.55
N ASP A 14 41.60 -4.60 -58.11
CA ASP A 14 43.02 -4.97 -57.95
C ASP A 14 43.65 -5.61 -59.20
N GLN A 15 42.88 -5.84 -60.27
CA GLN A 15 43.46 -6.27 -61.54
C GLN A 15 44.18 -5.10 -62.22
N LYS A 16 45.46 -4.91 -61.87
CA LYS A 16 46.43 -4.24 -62.75
C LYS A 16 46.62 -5.10 -63.99
N VAL A 17 45.73 -4.95 -64.96
CA VAL A 17 46.00 -5.39 -66.33
C VAL A 17 47.05 -4.44 -66.89
N ASP A 18 48.16 -4.97 -67.43
CA ASP A 18 49.23 -4.22 -68.11
C ASP A 18 48.71 -3.56 -69.40
N ARG A 19 47.78 -2.60 -69.27
CA ARG A 19 47.18 -1.85 -70.39
C ARG A 19 48.04 -0.65 -70.73
N ILE A 20 47.95 -0.15 -71.96
CA ILE A 20 48.53 1.15 -72.33
C ILE A 20 47.85 2.21 -71.45
N GLN A 21 48.61 2.85 -70.57
CA GLN A 21 48.09 3.51 -69.37
C GLN A 21 47.50 4.90 -69.66
N SER A 22 47.73 5.44 -70.87
CA SER A 22 47.18 6.74 -71.25
C SER A 22 47.14 6.95 -72.77
N PRO A 23 46.26 7.86 -73.24
CA PRO A 23 46.28 8.38 -74.61
C PRO A 23 47.63 8.98 -75.02
N THR A 24 48.38 9.51 -74.06
CA THR A 24 49.71 10.09 -74.29
C THR A 24 50.75 9.01 -74.63
N GLU A 25 50.63 7.83 -74.01
CA GLU A 25 51.54 6.70 -74.23
C GLU A 25 51.27 6.02 -75.57
N SER A 26 50.01 5.90 -75.98
CA SER A 26 49.61 5.40 -77.32
C SER A 26 50.06 6.34 -78.45
N GLN A 27 49.91 7.65 -78.28
CA GLN A 27 50.37 8.66 -79.25
C GLN A 27 51.89 8.66 -79.42
N SER A 28 52.65 8.53 -78.34
CA SER A 28 54.11 8.41 -78.37
C SER A 28 54.56 7.18 -79.18
N LYS A 29 53.88 6.03 -78.99
CA LYS A 29 54.17 4.80 -79.76
C LYS A 29 53.87 4.96 -81.25
N ALA A 30 52.78 5.63 -81.63
CA ALA A 30 52.42 5.89 -83.03
C ALA A 30 53.38 6.90 -83.71
N GLY A 31 53.75 7.97 -83.01
CA GLY A 31 54.66 9.01 -83.51
C GLY A 31 56.08 8.51 -83.79
N ASN A 32 56.57 7.52 -83.03
CA ASN A 32 57.90 6.93 -83.24
C ASN A 32 58.00 6.06 -84.51
N LEU A 33 56.88 5.61 -85.08
CA LEU A 33 56.85 4.74 -86.26
C LEU A 33 56.71 5.52 -87.58
N PHE A 34 56.26 6.77 -87.55
CA PHE A 34 55.96 7.58 -88.75
C PHE A 34 56.65 8.94 -88.71
N THR A 35 57.50 9.23 -89.71
CA THR A 35 58.05 10.56 -89.98
C THR A 35 57.29 11.24 -91.12
N PRO A 36 56.81 12.49 -90.99
CA PRO A 36 55.89 13.14 -91.94
C PRO A 36 56.38 13.36 -93.38
N ALA A 37 57.59 12.92 -93.74
CA ALA A 37 58.22 13.20 -95.03
C ALA A 37 57.94 12.16 -96.13
N ASP A 38 57.15 11.11 -95.84
CA ASP A 38 56.88 10.02 -96.79
C ASP A 38 55.53 10.18 -97.51
N ASN A 39 55.57 10.55 -98.80
CA ASN A 39 54.42 10.81 -99.68
C ASN A 39 53.60 9.55 -100.07
N ASN A 40 53.61 8.49 -99.25
CA ASN A 40 52.92 7.23 -99.55
C ASN A 40 51.50 7.21 -98.99
N SER A 41 50.51 7.24 -99.88
CA SER A 41 49.09 7.19 -99.55
C SER A 41 48.65 6.00 -98.67
N GLU A 42 49.31 4.84 -98.77
CA GLU A 42 49.02 3.65 -97.95
C GLU A 42 49.49 3.83 -96.50
N VAL A 43 50.69 4.39 -96.30
CA VAL A 43 51.25 4.68 -94.97
C VAL A 43 50.47 5.80 -94.30
N THR A 44 50.11 6.86 -95.04
CA THR A 44 49.26 7.95 -94.54
C THR A 44 47.88 7.46 -94.10
N ARG A 45 47.23 6.57 -94.85
CA ARG A 45 45.95 5.96 -94.46
C ARG A 45 46.08 5.05 -93.22
N ALA A 46 47.13 4.24 -93.14
CA ALA A 46 47.40 3.42 -91.96
C ALA A 46 47.61 4.28 -90.70
N PHE A 47 48.32 5.41 -90.83
CA PHE A 47 48.51 6.36 -89.74
C PHE A 47 47.21 7.05 -89.32
N GLN A 48 46.37 7.45 -90.27
CA GLN A 48 45.04 8.01 -89.99
C GLN A 48 44.15 7.00 -89.23
N ASN A 49 44.19 5.72 -89.60
CA ASN A 49 43.46 4.66 -88.91
C ASN A 49 43.94 4.47 -87.45
N VAL A 50 45.26 4.54 -87.22
CA VAL A 50 45.83 4.53 -85.86
C VAL A 50 45.32 5.73 -85.06
N ASN A 51 45.32 6.93 -85.64
CA ASN A 51 44.86 8.14 -84.95
C ASN A 51 43.36 8.08 -84.55
N ILE A 52 42.51 7.52 -85.42
CA ILE A 52 41.10 7.29 -85.11
C ILE A 52 40.94 6.22 -84.02
N ALA A 53 41.70 5.13 -84.10
CA ALA A 53 41.67 4.09 -83.08
C ALA A 53 42.17 4.59 -81.71
N ASP A 54 43.20 5.45 -81.69
CA ASP A 54 43.72 6.12 -80.51
C ASP A 54 42.68 7.04 -79.87
N SER A 55 42.05 7.91 -80.65
CA SER A 55 40.99 8.80 -80.15
C SER A 55 39.81 8.03 -79.56
N ASN A 56 39.43 6.90 -80.16
CA ASN A 56 38.36 6.05 -79.64
C ASN A 56 38.80 5.33 -78.36
N TYR A 57 40.01 4.80 -78.31
CA TYR A 57 40.57 4.16 -77.12
C TYR A 57 40.68 5.13 -75.95
N ALA A 58 41.13 6.36 -76.20
CA ALA A 58 41.20 7.44 -75.21
C ALA A 58 39.82 7.81 -74.62
N ALA A 59 38.79 7.88 -75.47
CA ALA A 59 37.42 8.16 -75.03
C ALA A 59 36.85 7.03 -74.15
N GLU A 60 37.09 5.77 -74.51
CA GLU A 60 36.65 4.61 -73.74
C GLU A 60 37.39 4.53 -72.38
N ILE A 61 38.70 4.80 -72.34
CA ILE A 61 39.46 4.89 -71.07
C ILE A 61 38.87 5.98 -70.16
N SER A 62 38.62 7.17 -70.71
CA SER A 62 38.05 8.26 -69.92
C SER A 62 36.66 7.92 -69.38
N ALA A 63 35.80 7.27 -70.18
CA ALA A 63 34.50 6.80 -69.74
C ALA A 63 34.59 5.70 -68.67
N PHE A 64 35.58 4.82 -68.78
CA PHE A 64 35.87 3.79 -67.78
C PHE A 64 36.35 4.39 -66.45
N ASP A 65 37.29 5.35 -66.48
CA ASP A 65 37.79 6.02 -65.28
C ASP A 65 36.68 6.79 -64.54
N ILE A 66 35.77 7.43 -65.27
CA ILE A 66 34.59 8.09 -64.70
C ILE A 66 33.68 7.08 -63.98
N GLN A 67 33.42 5.92 -64.60
CA GLN A 67 32.61 4.89 -63.96
C GLN A 67 33.29 4.26 -62.76
N LYS A 68 34.61 4.05 -62.83
CA LYS A 68 35.43 3.58 -61.71
C LYS A 68 35.30 4.51 -60.50
N ALA A 69 35.48 5.82 -60.71
CA ALA A 69 35.32 6.83 -59.67
C ALA A 69 33.89 6.87 -59.11
N SER A 70 32.87 6.63 -59.96
CA SER A 70 31.48 6.51 -59.50
C SER A 70 31.26 5.30 -58.58
N VAL A 71 31.82 4.14 -58.93
CA VAL A 71 31.77 2.92 -58.11
C VAL A 71 32.49 3.14 -56.78
N ASP A 72 33.68 3.75 -56.78
CA ASP A 72 34.43 4.06 -55.55
C ASP A 72 33.64 4.97 -54.60
N ASN A 73 33.05 6.04 -55.15
CA ASN A 73 32.23 6.98 -54.37
C ASN A 73 30.98 6.32 -53.78
N LEU A 74 30.28 5.48 -54.57
CA LEU A 74 29.10 4.76 -54.10
C LEU A 74 29.45 3.67 -53.09
N THR A 75 30.61 3.03 -53.23
CA THR A 75 31.13 2.05 -52.27
C THR A 75 31.41 2.71 -50.92
N ALA A 76 32.07 3.87 -50.92
CA ALA A 76 32.29 4.65 -49.70
C ALA A 76 30.96 5.11 -49.06
N SER A 77 30.02 5.58 -49.88
CA SER A 77 28.67 5.96 -49.41
C SER A 77 27.93 4.78 -48.79
N TYR A 78 27.96 3.61 -49.43
CA TYR A 78 27.37 2.37 -48.93
C TYR A 78 27.96 1.99 -47.58
N ASN A 79 29.30 1.98 -47.45
CA ASN A 79 29.97 1.64 -46.21
C ASN A 79 29.60 2.60 -45.07
N ASN A 80 29.51 3.91 -45.35
CA ASN A 80 29.07 4.90 -44.36
C ASN A 80 27.60 4.64 -43.93
N LYS A 81 26.69 4.39 -44.87
CA LYS A 81 25.29 4.08 -44.56
C LYS A 81 25.13 2.76 -43.81
N PHE A 82 25.95 1.77 -44.12
CA PHE A 82 25.96 0.50 -43.42
C PHE A 82 26.40 0.69 -41.96
N ALA A 83 27.43 1.48 -41.71
CA ALA A 83 27.85 1.85 -40.35
C ALA A 83 26.74 2.62 -39.60
N ASP A 84 26.05 3.55 -40.26
CA ASP A 84 24.90 4.27 -39.69
C ASP A 84 23.75 3.33 -39.30
N VAL A 85 23.44 2.32 -40.12
CA VAL A 85 22.43 1.31 -39.80
C VAL A 85 22.85 0.53 -38.55
N ASN A 86 24.09 0.01 -38.51
CA ASN A 86 24.58 -0.75 -37.35
C ASN A 86 24.54 0.07 -36.05
N SER A 87 24.90 1.36 -36.11
CA SER A 87 24.78 2.26 -34.96
C SER A 87 23.32 2.46 -34.52
N ALA A 88 22.39 2.63 -35.46
CA ALA A 88 20.97 2.77 -35.13
C ALA A 88 20.37 1.47 -34.57
N GLU A 89 20.81 0.29 -35.05
CA GLU A 89 20.40 -1.00 -34.48
C GLU A 89 20.84 -1.13 -33.02
N SER A 90 22.08 -0.74 -32.72
CA SER A 90 22.59 -0.72 -31.34
C SER A 90 21.81 0.25 -30.44
N ASP A 91 21.51 1.45 -30.91
CA ASP A 91 20.73 2.44 -30.18
C ASP A 91 19.31 1.93 -29.88
N HIS A 92 18.64 1.38 -30.91
CA HIS A 92 17.31 0.79 -30.77
C HIS A 92 17.32 -0.40 -29.80
N SER A 93 18.29 -1.31 -29.91
CA SER A 93 18.41 -2.45 -29.00
C SER A 93 18.60 -2.01 -27.54
N THR A 94 19.36 -0.93 -27.31
CA THR A 94 19.55 -0.36 -25.97
C THR A 94 18.25 0.25 -25.43
N ALA A 95 17.49 0.94 -26.28
CA ALA A 95 16.20 1.49 -25.91
C ALA A 95 15.18 0.39 -25.57
N ALA A 96 15.07 -0.64 -26.41
CA ALA A 96 14.18 -1.78 -26.19
C ALA A 96 14.51 -2.52 -24.88
N PHE A 97 15.81 -2.72 -24.59
CA PHE A 97 16.25 -3.28 -23.31
C PHE A 97 15.80 -2.40 -22.13
N ASN A 98 15.99 -1.08 -22.20
CA ASN A 98 15.54 -0.17 -21.14
C ASN A 98 14.02 -0.20 -20.94
N THR A 99 13.23 -0.22 -22.01
CA THR A 99 11.76 -0.38 -21.95
C THR A 99 11.39 -1.67 -21.22
N GLN A 100 12.03 -2.79 -21.57
CA GLN A 100 11.79 -4.09 -20.94
C GLN A 100 12.10 -4.06 -19.44
N GLN A 101 13.24 -3.49 -19.04
CA GLN A 101 13.65 -3.40 -17.63
C GLN A 101 12.67 -2.56 -16.80
N ILE A 102 12.19 -1.42 -17.35
CA ILE A 102 11.21 -0.56 -16.67
C ILE A 102 9.86 -1.28 -16.56
N SER A 103 9.41 -1.96 -17.62
CA SER A 103 8.18 -2.76 -17.61
C SER A 103 8.22 -3.86 -16.54
N GLN A 104 9.32 -4.61 -16.45
CA GLN A 104 9.50 -5.63 -15.42
C GLN A 104 9.49 -5.03 -14.00
N SER A 105 10.12 -3.88 -13.82
CA SER A 105 10.12 -3.16 -12.54
C SER A 105 8.71 -2.73 -12.14
N ALA A 106 7.92 -2.20 -13.08
CA ALA A 106 6.53 -1.81 -12.85
C ALA A 106 5.66 -3.02 -12.46
N GLN A 107 5.81 -4.15 -13.15
CA GLN A 107 5.11 -5.39 -12.81
C GLN A 107 5.46 -5.91 -11.42
N SER A 108 6.75 -5.87 -11.05
CA SER A 108 7.20 -6.27 -9.71
C SER A 108 6.59 -5.40 -8.61
N VAL A 109 6.58 -4.08 -8.78
CA VAL A 109 5.94 -3.15 -7.83
C VAL A 109 4.43 -3.39 -7.75
N ASN A 110 3.76 -3.66 -8.88
CA ASN A 110 2.34 -3.99 -8.91
C ASN A 110 2.03 -5.28 -8.12
N ASN A 111 2.90 -6.29 -8.20
CA ASN A 111 2.75 -7.50 -7.39
C ASN A 111 2.91 -7.21 -5.89
N THR A 112 3.87 -6.36 -5.51
CA THR A 112 4.03 -5.91 -4.12
C THR A 112 2.78 -5.20 -3.61
N ILE A 113 2.18 -4.31 -4.42
CA ILE A 113 0.92 -3.63 -4.09
C ILE A 113 -0.20 -4.64 -3.77
N ASN A 114 -0.39 -5.64 -4.62
CA ASN A 114 -1.42 -6.67 -4.41
C ASN A 114 -1.18 -7.48 -3.12
N ASN A 115 0.09 -7.82 -2.84
CA ASN A 115 0.46 -8.52 -1.62
C ASN A 115 0.19 -7.65 -0.37
N THR A 116 0.57 -6.37 -0.40
CA THR A 116 0.34 -5.43 0.70
C THR A 116 -1.16 -5.23 0.94
N GLN A 117 -1.98 -5.13 -0.10
CA GLN A 117 -3.45 -5.06 0.03
C GLN A 117 -4.02 -6.31 0.72
N THR A 118 -3.51 -7.49 0.38
CA THR A 118 -3.91 -8.75 1.04
C THR A 118 -3.55 -8.74 2.52
N VAL A 119 -2.35 -8.27 2.86
CA VAL A 119 -1.88 -8.12 4.24
C VAL A 119 -2.75 -7.14 5.03
N ILE A 120 -3.10 -5.98 4.45
CA ILE A 120 -4.02 -5.01 5.05
C ILE A 120 -5.39 -5.64 5.31
N GLY A 121 -5.91 -6.42 4.36
CA GLY A 121 -7.16 -7.17 4.52
C GLY A 121 -7.12 -8.15 5.69
N SER A 122 -5.98 -8.84 5.90
CA SER A 122 -5.77 -9.72 7.04
C SER A 122 -5.80 -8.95 8.38
N PHE A 123 -5.09 -7.82 8.47
CA PHE A 123 -5.12 -6.98 9.68
C PHE A 123 -6.51 -6.43 9.98
N LEU A 124 -7.29 -6.04 8.97
CA LEU A 124 -8.68 -5.62 9.16
C LEU A 124 -9.55 -6.73 9.80
N ASN A 125 -9.39 -7.97 9.38
CA ASN A 125 -10.11 -9.11 9.98
C ASN A 125 -9.68 -9.34 11.44
N GLN A 126 -8.39 -9.20 11.74
CA GLN A 126 -7.86 -9.31 13.11
C GLN A 126 -8.38 -8.19 14.00
N ILE A 127 -8.40 -6.94 13.51
CA ILE A 127 -8.98 -5.77 14.19
C ILE A 127 -10.46 -6.00 14.53
N ASN A 128 -11.26 -6.47 13.56
CA ASN A 128 -12.67 -6.77 13.78
C ASN A 128 -12.86 -7.87 14.84
N THR A 129 -12.05 -8.92 14.78
CA THR A 129 -12.10 -10.03 15.74
C THR A 129 -11.77 -9.54 17.16
N SER A 130 -10.68 -8.79 17.33
CA SER A 130 -10.31 -8.26 18.64
C SER A 130 -11.32 -7.26 19.18
N SER A 131 -11.90 -6.42 18.32
CA SER A 131 -12.96 -5.48 18.71
C SER A 131 -14.20 -6.22 19.24
N ASN A 132 -14.61 -7.31 18.58
CA ASN A 132 -15.71 -8.15 19.03
C ASN A 132 -15.41 -8.85 20.37
N ASN A 133 -14.18 -9.35 20.54
CA ASN A 133 -13.74 -9.96 21.79
C ASN A 133 -13.77 -8.95 22.95
N ILE A 134 -13.31 -7.73 22.71
CA ILE A 134 -13.36 -6.63 23.71
C ILE A 134 -14.81 -6.33 24.09
N ALA A 135 -15.72 -6.23 23.12
CA ALA A 135 -17.14 -5.98 23.38
C ALA A 135 -17.77 -7.11 24.23
N ALA A 136 -17.44 -8.38 23.94
CA ALA A 136 -17.90 -9.52 24.73
C ALA A 136 -17.34 -9.49 26.17
N LEU A 137 -16.07 -9.13 26.34
CA LEU A 137 -15.47 -8.96 27.66
C LEU A 137 -16.14 -7.83 28.45
N ASP A 138 -16.46 -6.71 27.79
CA ASP A 138 -17.18 -5.60 28.42
C ASP A 138 -18.58 -5.97 28.89
N SER A 139 -19.33 -6.74 28.08
CA SER A 139 -20.63 -7.27 28.50
C SER A 139 -20.50 -8.14 29.75
N ASN A 140 -19.56 -9.09 29.76
CA ASN A 140 -19.34 -9.99 30.90
C ASN A 140 -18.91 -9.26 32.18
N ILE A 141 -18.09 -8.21 32.04
CA ILE A 141 -17.68 -7.36 33.16
C ILE A 141 -18.91 -6.59 33.70
N GLY A 142 -19.74 -6.03 32.82
CA GLY A 142 -20.96 -5.32 33.21
C GLY A 142 -21.98 -6.21 33.94
N GLU A 143 -22.17 -7.45 33.47
CA GLU A 143 -23.01 -8.44 34.15
C GLU A 143 -22.49 -8.77 35.55
N LEU A 144 -21.17 -9.00 35.69
CA LEU A 144 -20.55 -9.23 36.99
C LEU A 144 -20.69 -8.03 37.93
N ASP A 145 -20.59 -6.80 37.42
CA ASP A 145 -20.79 -5.59 38.23
C ASP A 145 -22.21 -5.50 38.79
N GLY A 146 -23.21 -5.86 37.98
CA GLY A 146 -24.60 -5.98 38.45
C GLY A 146 -24.77 -7.03 39.55
N ASP A 147 -24.22 -8.24 39.35
CA ASP A 147 -24.31 -9.34 40.31
C ASP A 147 -23.59 -9.06 41.62
N ILE A 148 -22.41 -8.41 41.55
CA ILE A 148 -21.65 -7.95 42.71
C ILE A 148 -22.45 -6.91 43.49
N ALA A 149 -23.03 -5.91 42.82
CA ALA A 149 -23.81 -4.85 43.46
C ALA A 149 -25.05 -5.42 44.16
N ALA A 150 -25.79 -6.31 43.49
CA ALA A 150 -26.96 -6.98 44.06
C ALA A 150 -26.59 -7.80 45.30
N SER A 151 -25.56 -8.65 45.21
CA SER A 151 -25.11 -9.50 46.32
C SER A 151 -24.59 -8.67 47.50
N THR A 152 -23.83 -7.60 47.21
CA THR A 152 -23.30 -6.69 48.24
C THR A 152 -24.43 -5.96 48.98
N SER A 153 -25.50 -5.58 48.28
CA SER A 153 -26.68 -4.95 48.90
C SER A 153 -27.36 -5.88 49.91
N VAL A 154 -27.53 -7.16 49.56
CA VAL A 154 -28.09 -8.19 50.46
C VAL A 154 -27.23 -8.34 51.72
N VAL A 155 -25.91 -8.49 51.54
CA VAL A 155 -24.97 -8.63 52.68
C VAL A 155 -24.98 -7.40 53.58
N ASN A 156 -24.96 -6.20 53.00
CA ASN A 156 -24.97 -4.95 53.77
C ASN A 156 -26.28 -4.76 54.54
N ASN A 157 -27.42 -5.05 53.92
CA ASN A 157 -28.74 -5.00 54.55
C ASN A 157 -28.79 -5.95 55.76
N TYR A 158 -28.37 -7.21 55.57
CA TYR A 158 -28.28 -8.18 56.65
C TYR A 158 -27.38 -7.70 57.79
N LYS A 159 -26.16 -7.26 57.49
CA LYS A 159 -25.19 -6.80 58.51
C LYS A 159 -25.72 -5.61 59.30
N PHE A 160 -26.38 -4.66 58.63
CA PHE A 160 -27.01 -3.53 59.28
C PHE A 160 -28.08 -3.99 60.29
N HIS A 161 -29.01 -4.85 59.87
CA HIS A 161 -30.07 -5.33 60.77
C HIS A 161 -29.54 -6.23 61.89
N SER A 162 -28.53 -7.05 61.62
CA SER A 162 -27.83 -7.86 62.63
C SER A 162 -27.16 -6.98 63.69
N GLY A 163 -26.44 -5.92 63.29
CA GLY A 163 -25.82 -4.97 64.22
C GLY A 163 -26.85 -4.16 65.02
N ARG A 164 -27.97 -3.79 64.37
CA ARG A 164 -29.11 -3.14 65.04
C ARG A 164 -29.73 -4.05 66.11
N MET A 165 -29.88 -5.35 65.85
CA MET A 165 -30.37 -6.30 66.85
C MET A 165 -29.43 -6.40 68.05
N GLN A 166 -28.13 -6.55 67.82
CA GLN A 166 -27.13 -6.61 68.90
C GLN A 166 -27.19 -5.37 69.79
N SER A 167 -27.37 -4.19 69.19
CA SER A 167 -27.46 -2.93 69.94
C SER A 167 -28.78 -2.80 70.72
N LEU A 168 -29.87 -3.37 70.21
CA LEU A 168 -31.21 -3.30 70.82
C LEU A 168 -31.49 -4.43 71.82
N GLU A 169 -30.66 -5.48 71.88
CA GLU A 169 -30.94 -6.71 72.63
C GLU A 169 -31.21 -6.48 74.12
N ALA A 170 -30.34 -5.72 74.79
CA ALA A 170 -30.53 -5.38 76.20
C ALA A 170 -31.79 -4.54 76.43
N GLY A 171 -32.04 -3.55 75.56
CA GLY A 171 -33.23 -2.71 75.60
C GLY A 171 -34.51 -3.53 75.37
N TYR A 172 -34.49 -4.47 74.43
CA TYR A 172 -35.58 -5.39 74.13
C TYR A 172 -35.91 -6.29 75.32
N ASN A 173 -34.90 -6.91 75.93
CA ASN A 173 -35.10 -7.80 77.09
C ASN A 173 -35.65 -7.03 78.31
N ASN A 174 -35.14 -5.83 78.57
CA ASN A 174 -35.69 -4.93 79.58
C ASN A 174 -37.11 -4.52 79.21
N ALA A 175 -37.38 -4.24 77.94
CA ALA A 175 -38.66 -3.78 77.48
C ALA A 175 -39.77 -4.83 77.66
N ILE A 176 -39.48 -6.07 77.26
CA ILE A 176 -40.36 -7.22 77.50
C ILE A 176 -40.63 -7.39 79.00
N SER A 177 -39.59 -7.27 79.84
CA SER A 177 -39.71 -7.45 81.30
C SER A 177 -40.56 -6.35 81.95
N ASN A 178 -40.36 -5.09 81.55
CA ASN A 178 -41.06 -3.93 82.11
C ASN A 178 -42.53 -3.86 81.69
N GLN A 179 -42.90 -4.49 80.57
CA GLN A 179 -44.24 -4.38 79.98
C GLN A 179 -45.35 -4.79 80.97
N ASN A 180 -45.16 -5.90 81.68
CA ASN A 180 -46.10 -6.35 82.71
C ASN A 180 -46.14 -5.41 83.92
N GLY A 181 -44.99 -4.82 84.28
CA GLY A 181 -44.89 -3.83 85.37
C GLY A 181 -45.65 -2.54 85.06
N PHE A 182 -45.57 -2.05 83.81
CA PHE A 182 -46.33 -0.90 83.35
C PHE A 182 -47.84 -1.17 83.37
N PHE A 183 -48.30 -2.33 82.87
CA PHE A 183 -49.72 -2.69 82.91
C PHE A 183 -50.25 -2.79 84.35
N ASN A 184 -49.48 -3.39 85.26
CA ASN A 184 -49.86 -3.46 86.67
C ASN A 184 -49.93 -2.06 87.31
N SER A 185 -48.99 -1.18 87.00
CA SER A 185 -48.97 0.20 87.50
C SER A 185 -50.13 1.03 86.96
N ILE A 186 -50.44 0.90 85.67
CA ILE A 186 -51.61 1.51 85.02
C ILE A 186 -52.90 1.05 85.70
N ASN A 187 -53.07 -0.25 85.94
CA ASN A 187 -54.25 -0.80 86.61
C ASN A 187 -54.38 -0.26 88.04
N SER A 188 -53.29 -0.23 88.80
CA SER A 188 -53.26 0.28 90.18
C SER A 188 -53.57 1.79 90.25
N ILE A 189 -52.98 2.59 89.37
CA ILE A 189 -53.25 4.03 89.27
C ILE A 189 -54.72 4.26 88.88
N SER A 190 -55.24 3.50 87.93
CA SER A 190 -56.64 3.59 87.49
C SER A 190 -57.61 3.28 88.63
N GLN A 191 -57.35 2.23 89.42
CA GLN A 191 -58.13 1.90 90.62
C GLN A 191 -58.04 3.00 91.69
N SER A 192 -56.85 3.52 91.93
CA SER A 192 -56.63 4.60 92.91
C SER A 192 -57.32 5.90 92.51
N MET A 193 -57.27 6.28 91.22
CA MET A 193 -58.00 7.44 90.69
C MET A 193 -59.51 7.25 90.78
N ALA A 194 -60.03 6.03 90.52
CA ALA A 194 -61.45 5.72 90.69
C ALA A 194 -61.90 5.88 92.15
N ASN A 195 -61.14 5.34 93.11
CA ASN A 195 -61.42 5.51 94.53
C ASN A 195 -61.39 6.98 94.96
N ILE A 196 -60.41 7.77 94.49
CA ILE A 196 -60.35 9.21 94.77
C ILE A 196 -61.56 9.94 94.19
N ASN A 197 -61.98 9.60 92.97
CA ASN A 197 -63.17 10.18 92.35
C ASN A 197 -64.45 9.86 93.15
N GLU A 198 -64.60 8.63 93.65
CA GLU A 198 -65.72 8.24 94.52
C GLU A 198 -65.72 9.04 95.84
N GLN A 199 -64.56 9.20 96.48
CA GLN A 199 -64.43 9.98 97.72
C GLN A 199 -64.73 11.47 97.50
N LEU A 200 -64.22 12.07 96.41
CA LEU A 200 -64.53 13.45 96.02
C LEU A 200 -66.03 13.63 95.72
N ALA A 201 -66.66 12.67 95.04
CA ALA A 201 -68.10 12.69 94.78
C ALA A 201 -68.93 12.60 96.07
N ALA A 202 -68.54 11.73 97.01
CA ALA A 202 -69.19 11.61 98.31
C ALA A 202 -69.07 12.92 99.14
N LEU A 203 -67.91 13.56 99.14
CA LEU A 203 -67.69 14.86 99.79
C LEU A 203 -68.52 15.98 99.15
N ASN A 204 -68.67 15.98 97.83
CA ASN A 204 -69.54 16.91 97.12
C ASN A 204 -71.03 16.68 97.43
N ASN A 205 -71.48 15.43 97.52
CA ASN A 205 -72.86 15.10 97.90
C ASN A 205 -73.19 15.54 99.34
N ALA A 206 -72.24 15.41 100.27
CA ALA A 206 -72.39 15.88 101.65
C ALA A 206 -72.48 17.42 101.74
N ASN A 207 -71.80 18.14 100.85
CA ASN A 207 -71.90 19.61 100.74
C ASN A 207 -73.30 20.04 100.26
N VAL A 208 -73.89 19.33 99.28
CA VAL A 208 -75.27 19.56 98.80
C VAL A 208 -76.30 19.29 99.92
N ALA A 209 -75.98 18.43 100.88
CA ALA A 209 -76.80 18.13 102.06
C ALA A 209 -76.66 19.15 103.22
N GLY A 210 -75.95 20.27 103.03
CA GLY A 210 -75.86 21.37 104.00
C GLY A 210 -74.76 21.23 105.06
N ILE A 211 -73.82 20.30 104.90
CA ILE A 211 -72.65 20.11 105.78
C ILE A 211 -71.47 20.90 105.21
N SER A 212 -70.78 21.71 106.03
CA SER A 212 -69.61 22.50 105.59
C SER A 212 -68.52 21.59 105.00
N PRO A 213 -68.04 21.85 103.77
CA PRO A 213 -67.08 20.98 103.10
C PRO A 213 -65.72 20.96 103.80
N ASN A 214 -65.13 19.77 103.94
CA ASN A 214 -63.76 19.60 104.44
C ASN A 214 -62.75 19.99 103.35
N GLN A 215 -62.54 21.30 103.21
CA GLN A 215 -61.73 21.87 102.14
C GLN A 215 -60.29 21.35 102.12
N THR A 216 -59.72 21.05 103.30
CA THR A 216 -58.37 20.48 103.43
C THR A 216 -58.29 19.09 102.79
N LEU A 217 -59.27 18.22 103.06
CA LEU A 217 -59.33 16.87 102.48
C LEU A 217 -59.62 16.91 100.97
N ILE A 218 -60.49 17.81 100.52
CA ILE A 218 -60.77 18.03 99.09
C ILE A 218 -59.48 18.44 98.35
N ASN A 219 -58.73 19.39 98.90
CA ASN A 219 -57.47 19.85 98.31
C ASN A 219 -56.41 18.72 98.27
N GLN A 220 -56.31 17.92 99.35
CA GLN A 220 -55.39 16.78 99.40
C GLN A 220 -55.72 15.70 98.36
N LEU A 221 -56.99 15.31 98.25
CA LEU A 221 -57.44 14.32 97.26
C LEU A 221 -57.27 14.84 95.82
N THR A 222 -57.52 16.13 95.60
CA THR A 222 -57.30 16.77 94.30
C THR A 222 -55.81 16.78 93.92
N GLN A 223 -54.93 17.08 94.86
CA GLN A 223 -53.48 17.04 94.65
C GLN A 223 -52.98 15.61 94.38
N GLN A 224 -53.42 14.64 95.18
CA GLN A 224 -53.08 13.22 94.95
C GLN A 224 -53.55 12.71 93.59
N LYS A 225 -54.75 13.14 93.15
CA LYS A 225 -55.25 12.83 91.82
C LYS A 225 -54.36 13.43 90.73
N GLN A 226 -53.96 14.70 90.83
CA GLN A 226 -53.05 15.33 89.86
C GLN A 226 -51.69 14.62 89.80
N GLU A 227 -51.14 14.21 90.94
CA GLU A 227 -49.89 13.43 90.99
C GLU A 227 -50.03 12.06 90.32
N LEU A 228 -51.18 11.39 90.48
CA LEU A 228 -51.49 10.13 89.80
C LEU A 228 -51.69 10.32 88.29
N GLU A 229 -52.32 11.40 87.87
CA GLU A 229 -52.47 11.76 86.45
C GLU A 229 -51.11 12.01 85.79
N GLN A 230 -50.18 12.70 86.49
CA GLN A 230 -48.81 12.88 86.02
C GLN A 230 -48.05 11.55 85.93
N LYS A 231 -48.14 10.69 86.95
CA LYS A 231 -47.53 9.35 86.93
C LYS A 231 -48.09 8.48 85.81
N TYR A 232 -49.41 8.55 85.58
CA TYR A 232 -50.06 7.84 84.48
C TYR A 232 -49.52 8.32 83.13
N ALA A 233 -49.42 9.64 82.93
CA ALA A 233 -48.87 10.21 81.69
C ALA A 233 -47.42 9.77 81.45
N GLN A 234 -46.58 9.75 82.50
CA GLN A 234 -45.20 9.27 82.40
C GLN A 234 -45.15 7.78 82.04
N ILE A 235 -45.93 6.93 82.71
CA ILE A 235 -45.96 5.48 82.41
C ILE A 235 -46.45 5.22 80.98
N MET A 236 -47.41 5.99 80.48
CA MET A 236 -47.87 5.88 79.10
C MET A 236 -46.80 6.28 78.09
N GLN A 237 -46.00 7.31 78.40
CA GLN A 237 -44.84 7.69 77.58
C GLN A 237 -43.79 6.57 77.60
N ASP A 238 -43.41 6.09 78.78
CA ASP A 238 -42.43 5.01 78.94
C ASP A 238 -42.90 3.75 78.19
N LEU A 239 -44.19 3.39 78.27
CA LEU A 239 -44.78 2.26 77.53
C LEU A 239 -44.70 2.44 76.01
N SER A 240 -44.84 3.66 75.52
CA SER A 240 -44.70 3.99 74.09
C SER A 240 -43.25 3.79 73.63
N GLU A 241 -42.28 4.34 74.36
CA GLU A 241 -40.85 4.16 74.09
C GLU A 241 -40.45 2.67 74.15
N ASN A 242 -41.00 1.96 75.13
CA ASN A 242 -40.84 0.52 75.31
C ASN A 242 -41.35 -0.28 74.09
N SER A 243 -42.54 0.07 73.61
CA SER A 243 -43.17 -0.55 72.44
C SER A 243 -42.37 -0.27 71.16
N GLN A 244 -41.79 0.92 71.03
CA GLN A 244 -40.94 1.28 69.90
C GLN A 244 -39.66 0.42 69.87
N THR A 245 -39.00 0.20 71.02
CA THR A 245 -37.82 -0.69 71.10
C THR A 245 -38.17 -2.12 70.68
N ILE A 246 -39.32 -2.63 71.14
CA ILE A 246 -39.82 -3.96 70.76
C ILE A 246 -40.07 -4.04 69.24
N SER A 247 -40.71 -3.04 68.64
CA SER A 247 -40.98 -3.00 67.20
C SER A 247 -39.69 -3.01 66.38
N GLN A 248 -38.76 -2.11 66.70
CA GLN A 248 -37.49 -1.99 65.98
C GLN A 248 -36.64 -3.26 66.03
N PHE A 249 -36.64 -3.96 67.18
CA PHE A 249 -35.96 -5.24 67.32
C PHE A 249 -36.61 -6.31 66.44
N LYS A 250 -37.94 -6.44 66.50
CA LYS A 250 -38.70 -7.43 65.70
C LYS A 250 -38.58 -7.20 64.20
N GLU A 251 -38.58 -5.95 63.74
CA GLU A 251 -38.34 -5.61 62.34
C GLU A 251 -36.97 -6.10 61.86
N SER A 252 -35.91 -5.85 62.64
CA SER A 252 -34.58 -6.37 62.28
C SER A 252 -34.53 -7.89 62.35
N GLN A 253 -35.17 -8.48 63.35
CA GLN A 253 -35.23 -9.94 63.51
C GLN A 253 -35.89 -10.61 62.30
N ALA A 254 -36.97 -10.05 61.75
CA ALA A 254 -37.61 -10.59 60.55
C ALA A 254 -36.65 -10.61 59.35
N ILE A 255 -35.88 -9.53 59.17
CA ILE A 255 -34.91 -9.41 58.08
C ILE A 255 -33.73 -10.38 58.27
N VAL A 256 -33.19 -10.47 59.49
CA VAL A 256 -32.09 -11.40 59.80
C VAL A 256 -32.56 -12.84 59.70
N ALA A 257 -33.74 -13.20 60.22
CA ALA A 257 -34.26 -14.57 60.16
C ALA A 257 -34.55 -15.05 58.73
N SER A 258 -34.76 -14.13 57.78
CA SER A 258 -34.91 -14.48 56.36
C SER A 258 -33.60 -14.95 55.70
N HIS A 259 -32.46 -14.77 56.36
CA HIS A 259 -31.15 -15.21 55.87
C HIS A 259 -30.34 -15.86 57.01
N ASP A 260 -30.07 -17.18 56.94
CA ASP A 260 -29.15 -17.79 57.91
C ASP A 260 -27.73 -17.19 57.75
N SER A 261 -26.95 -17.11 58.83
CA SER A 261 -25.56 -16.64 58.80
C SER A 261 -24.69 -17.43 57.80
N ASN A 262 -25.04 -18.71 57.58
CA ASN A 262 -24.46 -19.54 56.52
C ASN A 262 -24.79 -19.04 55.10
N ALA A 263 -25.99 -18.51 54.87
CA ALA A 263 -26.36 -17.95 53.58
C ALA A 263 -25.58 -16.66 53.28
N ILE A 264 -25.34 -15.83 54.31
CA ILE A 264 -24.57 -14.59 54.17
C ILE A 264 -23.09 -14.86 53.91
N SER A 265 -22.48 -15.83 54.60
CA SER A 265 -21.09 -16.21 54.31
C SER A 265 -20.93 -16.78 52.89
N VAL A 266 -21.95 -17.49 52.37
CA VAL A 266 -21.99 -17.92 50.97
C VAL A 266 -22.06 -16.73 50.02
N PHE A 267 -22.88 -15.70 50.30
CA PHE A 267 -22.90 -14.47 49.49
C PHE A 267 -21.55 -13.74 49.51
N GLU A 268 -20.91 -13.62 50.67
CA GLU A 268 -19.58 -13.00 50.80
C GLU A 268 -18.51 -13.76 49.99
N SER A 269 -18.52 -15.09 50.08
CA SER A 269 -17.63 -15.94 49.27
C SER A 269 -17.89 -15.77 47.77
N LYS A 270 -19.16 -15.73 47.37
CA LYS A 270 -19.57 -15.50 45.97
C LYS A 270 -19.12 -14.12 45.47
N ILE A 271 -19.30 -13.07 46.28
CA ILE A 271 -18.83 -11.71 45.96
C ILE A 271 -17.32 -11.72 45.70
N ASN A 272 -16.54 -12.34 46.59
CA ASN A 272 -15.09 -12.43 46.41
C ASN A 272 -14.70 -13.18 45.14
N SER A 273 -15.36 -14.32 44.86
CA SER A 273 -15.13 -15.09 43.63
C SER A 273 -15.46 -14.27 42.37
N MET A 274 -16.57 -13.51 42.39
CA MET A 274 -16.95 -12.63 41.28
C MET A 274 -15.96 -11.48 41.09
N TYR A 275 -15.43 -10.89 42.16
CA TYR A 275 -14.36 -9.89 42.07
C TYR A 275 -13.09 -10.47 41.44
N SER A 276 -12.66 -11.67 41.86
CA SER A 276 -11.52 -12.35 41.25
C SER A 276 -11.74 -12.59 39.75
N LYS A 277 -12.93 -13.08 39.37
CA LYS A 277 -13.30 -13.29 37.96
C LYS A 277 -13.34 -11.99 37.18
N LYS A 278 -13.86 -10.90 37.75
CA LYS A 278 -13.85 -9.57 37.15
C LYS A 278 -12.43 -9.12 36.85
N MET A 279 -11.51 -9.27 37.81
CA MET A 279 -10.11 -8.90 37.61
C MET A 279 -9.43 -9.71 36.51
N GLU A 280 -9.75 -11.01 36.40
CA GLU A 280 -9.28 -11.84 35.29
C GLU A 280 -9.80 -11.34 33.92
N LEU A 281 -11.09 -11.01 33.83
CA LEU A 281 -11.68 -10.48 32.59
C LEU A 281 -11.11 -9.10 32.22
N VAL A 282 -10.87 -8.23 33.20
CA VAL A 282 -10.22 -6.93 32.99
C VAL A 282 -8.79 -7.13 32.47
N SER A 283 -8.05 -8.10 33.00
CA SER A 283 -6.71 -8.46 32.48
C SER A 283 -6.79 -8.93 31.02
N LYS A 284 -7.69 -9.85 30.71
CA LYS A 284 -7.92 -10.33 29.34
C LYS A 284 -8.31 -9.21 28.39
N LYS A 285 -9.14 -8.26 28.84
CA LYS A 285 -9.52 -7.07 28.06
C LYS A 285 -8.31 -6.19 27.77
N SER A 286 -7.43 -5.99 28.76
CA SER A 286 -6.17 -5.25 28.57
C SER A 286 -5.26 -5.91 27.54
N GLU A 287 -5.11 -7.24 27.62
CA GLU A 287 -4.34 -8.01 26.63
C GLU A 287 -4.93 -7.90 25.23
N GLU A 288 -6.25 -8.02 25.09
CA GLU A 288 -6.92 -7.92 23.80
C GLU A 288 -6.85 -6.51 23.21
N ASN A 289 -6.95 -5.46 24.04
CA ASN A 289 -6.68 -4.08 23.63
C ASN A 289 -5.24 -3.89 23.13
N SER A 290 -4.27 -4.52 23.79
CA SER A 290 -2.87 -4.48 23.33
C SER A 290 -2.72 -5.12 21.95
N LYS A 291 -3.38 -6.25 21.68
CA LYS A 291 -3.38 -6.87 20.34
C LYS A 291 -4.06 -5.98 19.31
N LEU A 292 -5.21 -5.40 19.66
CA LEU A 292 -5.94 -4.48 18.78
C LEU A 292 -5.05 -3.31 18.35
N ASN A 293 -4.33 -2.69 19.29
CA ASN A 293 -3.41 -1.60 19.00
C ASN A 293 -2.25 -2.06 18.11
N ASP A 294 -1.64 -3.22 18.39
CA ASP A 294 -0.58 -3.79 17.55
C ASP A 294 -1.07 -4.05 16.11
N PHE A 295 -2.29 -4.55 15.93
CA PHE A 295 -2.87 -4.74 14.59
C PHE A 295 -3.16 -3.41 13.88
N LEU A 296 -3.64 -2.39 14.61
CA LEU A 296 -3.86 -1.05 14.07
C LEU A 296 -2.54 -0.41 13.61
N ASP A 297 -1.48 -0.53 14.42
CA ASP A 297 -0.15 -0.01 14.09
C ASP A 297 0.43 -0.72 12.86
N LYS A 298 0.37 -2.05 12.83
CA LYS A 298 0.84 -2.85 11.68
C LYS A 298 0.06 -2.54 10.40
N LYS A 299 -1.26 -2.37 10.50
CA LYS A 299 -2.07 -1.89 9.37
C LYS A 299 -1.62 -0.49 8.93
N GLY A 300 -1.39 0.42 9.86
CA GLY A 300 -0.92 1.77 9.55
C GLY A 300 0.44 1.81 8.85
N VAL A 301 1.36 0.89 9.19
CA VAL A 301 2.62 0.70 8.45
C VAL A 301 2.35 0.18 7.04
N ALA A 302 1.53 -0.87 6.90
CA ALA A 302 1.20 -1.45 5.60
C ALA A 302 0.49 -0.44 4.67
N ASP A 303 -0.40 0.41 5.19
CA ASP A 303 -1.04 1.48 4.42
C ASP A 303 -0.01 2.51 3.89
N LYS A 304 1.01 2.84 4.69
CA LYS A 304 2.09 3.74 4.26
C LYS A 304 2.94 3.10 3.16
N GLU A 305 3.31 1.83 3.33
CA GLU A 305 4.04 1.07 2.32
C GLU A 305 3.25 0.96 1.01
N LEU A 306 1.94 0.73 1.10
CA LEU A 306 1.04 0.73 -0.06
C LEU A 306 1.04 2.09 -0.77
N GLY A 307 0.95 3.19 -0.02
CA GLY A 307 1.03 4.54 -0.59
C GLY A 307 2.35 4.81 -1.31
N GLN A 308 3.48 4.42 -0.71
CA GLN A 308 4.80 4.54 -1.33
C GLN A 308 4.95 3.69 -2.59
N ALA A 309 4.46 2.44 -2.56
CA ALA A 309 4.50 1.53 -3.69
C ALA A 309 3.64 2.05 -4.86
N ASN A 310 2.45 2.60 -4.58
CA ASN A 310 1.61 3.25 -5.60
C ASN A 310 2.33 4.45 -6.24
N GLY A 311 2.94 5.33 -5.45
CA GLY A 311 3.70 6.46 -5.99
C GLY A 311 4.91 6.03 -6.83
N LEU A 312 5.59 4.94 -6.44
CA LEU A 312 6.66 4.36 -7.24
C LEU A 312 6.13 3.76 -8.55
N LEU A 313 4.99 3.06 -8.52
CA LEU A 313 4.36 2.51 -9.72
C LEU A 313 3.98 3.61 -10.71
N GLU A 314 3.35 4.70 -10.25
CA GLU A 314 3.02 5.85 -11.09
C GLU A 314 4.25 6.43 -11.78
N SER A 315 5.34 6.62 -11.02
CA SER A 315 6.62 7.09 -11.56
C SER A 315 7.20 6.14 -12.60
N LEU A 316 7.11 4.82 -12.37
CA LEU A 316 7.57 3.81 -13.32
C LEU A 316 6.72 3.78 -14.58
N LEU A 317 5.40 3.93 -14.49
CA LEU A 317 4.51 3.98 -15.66
C LEU A 317 4.78 5.21 -16.54
N ILE A 318 5.07 6.38 -15.94
CA ILE A 318 5.49 7.56 -16.69
C ILE A 318 6.82 7.28 -17.42
N ARG A 319 7.80 6.71 -16.72
CA ARG A 319 9.10 6.34 -17.32
C ARG A 319 8.95 5.31 -18.42
N LEU A 320 8.03 4.35 -18.26
CA LEU A 320 7.74 3.34 -19.27
C LEU A 320 7.20 4.00 -20.53
N GLY A 321 6.20 4.89 -20.42
CA GLY A 321 5.68 5.62 -21.56
C GLY A 321 6.75 6.48 -22.27
N MET A 322 7.69 7.08 -21.52
CA MET A 322 8.83 7.79 -22.13
C MET A 322 9.80 6.85 -22.85
N ALA A 323 10.08 5.68 -22.28
CA ALA A 323 10.97 4.68 -22.86
C ALA A 323 10.37 4.07 -24.14
N GLU A 324 9.09 3.69 -24.12
CA GLU A 324 8.34 3.18 -25.28
C GLU A 324 8.34 4.20 -26.43
N ASN A 325 8.07 5.47 -26.15
CA ASN A 325 8.12 6.54 -27.15
C ASN A 325 9.53 6.70 -27.76
N ASN A 326 10.58 6.60 -26.94
CA ASN A 326 11.95 6.69 -27.43
C ASN A 326 12.35 5.47 -28.28
N GLU A 327 11.92 4.27 -27.89
CA GLU A 327 12.11 3.04 -28.65
C GLU A 327 11.47 3.14 -30.03
N VAL A 328 10.19 3.53 -30.11
CA VAL A 328 9.47 3.73 -31.38
C VAL A 328 10.20 4.73 -32.28
N ARG A 329 10.64 5.88 -31.74
CA ARG A 329 11.40 6.89 -32.50
C ARG A 329 12.70 6.33 -33.07
N LEU A 330 13.41 5.49 -32.32
CA LEU A 330 14.65 4.87 -32.77
C LEU A 330 14.41 3.76 -33.79
N LEU A 331 13.30 3.02 -33.66
CA LEU A 331 12.86 2.05 -34.66
C LEU A 331 12.56 2.72 -36.00
N ASP A 332 11.80 3.83 -35.99
CA ASP A 332 11.52 4.60 -37.20
C ASP A 332 12.81 5.13 -37.85
N LYS A 333 13.75 5.62 -37.05
CA LYS A 333 15.06 6.08 -37.53
C LYS A 333 15.86 4.93 -38.15
N LEU A 334 15.84 3.75 -37.54
CA LEU A 334 16.49 2.55 -38.04
C LEU A 334 15.91 2.11 -39.38
N GLU A 335 14.58 2.02 -39.49
CA GLU A 335 13.91 1.62 -40.73
C GLU A 335 14.19 2.62 -41.86
N ASN A 336 14.16 3.93 -41.58
CA ASN A 336 14.56 4.95 -42.55
C ASN A 336 16.00 4.76 -43.04
N ARG A 337 16.95 4.49 -42.13
CA ARG A 337 18.35 4.24 -42.50
C ARG A 337 18.52 2.96 -43.34
N LYS A 338 17.76 1.91 -43.05
CA LYS A 338 17.75 0.68 -43.88
C LYS A 338 17.24 0.95 -45.29
N VAL A 339 16.20 1.78 -45.43
CA VAL A 339 15.68 2.21 -46.74
C VAL A 339 16.75 2.99 -47.50
N GLU A 340 17.41 3.96 -46.86
CA GLU A 340 18.51 4.72 -47.48
C GLU A 340 19.65 3.82 -47.94
N LEU A 341 20.08 2.87 -47.09
CA LEU A 341 21.12 1.90 -47.45
C LEU A 341 20.74 1.09 -48.69
N LYS A 342 19.49 0.64 -48.78
CA LYS A 342 18.97 -0.12 -49.93
C LYS A 342 18.98 0.70 -51.22
N ILE A 343 18.68 2.00 -51.14
CA ILE A 343 18.76 2.91 -52.30
C ILE A 343 20.21 3.05 -52.77
N VAL A 344 21.15 3.28 -51.84
CA VAL A 344 22.58 3.39 -52.17
C VAL A 344 23.12 2.08 -52.75
N GLN A 345 22.73 0.93 -52.16
CA GLN A 345 23.08 -0.39 -52.69
C GLN A 345 22.60 -0.57 -54.14
N SER A 346 21.33 -0.23 -54.42
CA SER A 346 20.77 -0.34 -55.77
C SER A 346 21.51 0.56 -56.77
N SER A 347 21.96 1.73 -56.31
CA SER A 347 22.74 2.67 -57.13
C SER A 347 24.14 2.14 -57.41
N LEU A 348 24.78 1.54 -56.40
CA LEU A 348 26.07 0.87 -56.51
C LEU A 348 26.01 -0.31 -57.48
N ASP A 349 24.98 -1.15 -57.38
CA ASP A 349 24.77 -2.29 -58.29
C ASP A 349 24.68 -1.83 -59.75
N ASN A 350 23.90 -0.78 -60.03
CA ASN A 350 23.78 -0.21 -61.36
C ASN A 350 25.10 0.38 -61.87
N ALA A 351 25.83 1.11 -61.03
CA ALA A 351 27.14 1.67 -61.38
C ALA A 351 28.16 0.57 -61.67
N PHE A 352 28.13 -0.53 -60.92
CA PHE A 352 29.01 -1.66 -61.13
C PHE A 352 28.73 -2.40 -62.44
N ILE A 353 27.45 -2.58 -62.80
CA ILE A 353 27.06 -3.12 -64.12
C ILE A 353 27.59 -2.24 -65.25
N ALA A 354 27.47 -0.90 -65.11
CA ALA A 354 28.00 0.04 -66.10
C ALA A 354 29.53 0.00 -66.19
N TYR A 355 30.22 -0.10 -65.06
CA TYR A 355 31.67 -0.27 -64.99
C TYR A 355 32.13 -1.53 -65.75
N GLN A 356 31.50 -2.68 -65.52
CA GLN A 356 31.81 -3.94 -66.21
C GLN A 356 31.55 -3.83 -67.73
N GLY A 357 30.48 -3.15 -68.14
CA GLY A 357 30.19 -2.89 -69.55
C GLY A 357 31.27 -2.06 -70.23
N ASN A 358 31.76 -1.01 -69.56
CA ASN A 358 32.83 -0.16 -70.07
C ASN A 358 34.19 -0.87 -70.08
N GLU A 359 34.46 -1.76 -69.13
CA GLU A 359 35.68 -2.58 -69.13
C GLU A 359 35.84 -3.38 -70.43
N ALA A 360 34.73 -4.02 -70.88
CA ALA A 360 34.68 -4.75 -72.13
C ALA A 360 34.84 -3.83 -73.36
N SER A 361 34.29 -2.61 -73.31
CA SER A 361 34.45 -1.61 -74.38
C SER A 361 35.90 -1.11 -74.49
N VAL A 362 36.56 -0.85 -73.36
CA VAL A 362 37.98 -0.48 -73.30
C VAL A 362 38.85 -1.60 -73.88
N GLU A 363 38.62 -2.86 -73.48
CA GLU A 363 39.37 -4.01 -74.01
C GLU A 363 39.21 -4.14 -75.54
N LYS A 364 38.00 -3.92 -76.05
CA LYS A 364 37.74 -3.93 -77.50
C LYS A 364 38.44 -2.78 -78.23
N ALA A 365 38.45 -1.58 -77.64
CA ALA A 365 39.11 -0.42 -78.21
C ALA A 365 40.64 -0.56 -78.18
N GLU A 366 41.20 -1.11 -77.10
CA GLU A 366 42.62 -1.43 -76.94
C GLU A 366 43.09 -2.41 -78.03
N ASN A 367 42.35 -3.50 -78.24
CA ASN A 367 42.64 -4.48 -79.27
C ASN A 367 42.63 -3.88 -80.69
N LYS A 368 41.67 -2.99 -80.98
CA LYS A 368 41.61 -2.26 -82.26
C LYS A 368 42.79 -1.30 -82.44
N PHE A 369 43.18 -0.59 -81.39
CA PHE A 369 44.35 0.29 -81.40
C PHE A 369 45.63 -0.51 -81.66
N ASN A 370 45.86 -1.60 -80.92
CA ASN A 370 47.02 -2.48 -81.10
C ASN A 370 47.07 -3.09 -82.50
N SER A 371 45.93 -3.56 -83.03
CA SER A 371 45.84 -4.09 -84.40
C SER A 371 46.17 -3.01 -85.46
N SER A 372 45.71 -1.77 -85.25
CA SER A 372 46.00 -0.65 -86.15
C SER A 372 47.48 -0.27 -86.11
N MET A 373 48.10 -0.32 -84.94
CA MET A 373 49.54 -0.09 -84.74
C MET A 373 50.39 -1.15 -85.43
N GLU A 374 50.01 -2.43 -85.34
CA GLU A 374 50.67 -3.52 -86.05
C GLU A 374 50.58 -3.32 -87.58
N LEU A 375 49.39 -2.97 -88.08
CA LEU A 375 49.19 -2.68 -89.51
C LEU A 375 50.04 -1.49 -89.98
N LEU A 376 50.14 -0.41 -89.19
CA LEU A 376 51.00 0.73 -89.49
C LEU A 376 52.48 0.29 -89.54
N SER A 377 52.93 -0.52 -88.58
CA SER A 377 54.30 -1.06 -88.56
C SER A 377 54.59 -1.90 -89.81
N LEU A 378 53.74 -2.86 -90.14
CA LEU A 378 53.87 -3.71 -91.33
C LEU A 378 53.84 -2.92 -92.64
N THR A 379 52.92 -1.95 -92.76
CA THR A 379 52.80 -1.08 -93.94
C THR A 379 54.04 -0.21 -94.11
N THR A 380 54.57 0.33 -93.01
CA THR A 380 55.80 1.11 -92.99
C THR A 380 57.02 0.27 -93.37
N GLN A 381 57.14 -0.96 -92.83
CA GLN A 381 58.20 -1.90 -93.19
C GLN A 381 58.13 -2.28 -94.67
N ARG A 382 56.94 -2.60 -95.19
CA ARG A 382 56.71 -2.90 -96.61
C ARG A 382 57.08 -1.72 -97.50
N HIS A 383 56.74 -0.49 -97.12
CA HIS A 383 57.13 0.70 -97.86
C HIS A 383 58.66 0.88 -97.89
N LYS A 384 59.32 0.74 -96.74
CA LYS A 384 60.79 0.78 -96.62
C LYS A 384 61.47 -0.31 -97.47
N ALA A 385 60.90 -1.51 -97.51
CA ALA A 385 61.39 -2.62 -98.34
C ALA A 385 61.21 -2.38 -99.85
N LYS A 386 60.16 -1.68 -100.29
CA LYS A 386 59.93 -1.29 -101.70
C LYS A 386 60.83 -0.13 -102.18
N ARG A 387 61.50 0.59 -101.27
CA ARG A 387 62.43 1.70 -101.58
C ARG A 387 63.90 1.29 -101.58
N LYS A 388 64.20 0.06 -101.17
CA LYS A 388 65.48 -0.63 -101.44
C LYS A 388 65.34 -1.40 -102.73
#